data_AF-A0A8H6SCX3-F1
#
_entry.id   AF-A0A8H6SCX3-F1
#
_cell.length_a   1.000
_cell.length_b   1.000
_cell.length_c   1.000
_cell.angle_alpha   90.00
_cell.angle_beta   90.00
_cell.angle_gamma   90.00
#
_symmetry.space_group_name_H-M   'P 1'
#
loop_
_entity.id
_entity.type
_entity.pdbx_description
1 polymer ?
#
loop_
_entity_poly.entity_id
_entity_poly.type
_entity_poly.pdbx_seq_one_letter_code
_entity_poly.pdbx_strand_id
1 'polypeptide(L)'
;MHSPSRFFSIRPPSLFASASARLVTAGRGTRPSVSHRLLSQPVRSDMSNHPKPRFSVSPIPPNVLGPERYIQTAAALVIGDEILNGKTHDTNSNYFARWCFEHGVECKRIEVIADEEEQIIEASRRMVQTYDLVVTTGGIGSTHDDITYGSLAKAFEQALVHHSETLARMTQMAKHRHWFSTQTPQQRAATERMALFPNRAEVLFVAEDIWVPVVRLEGKLCIFPGIPSLFQKMLTALTPLLPLPPISERPRRIQVFTERPESMIAPYLTKLQARVKPHGVQVGSYPVLGQGVFVSLIGRERPITTTAVSNADHGSLEDIAKEVGIAIEGYVVTEEEVLKRKGQCETLQSPGEVAASLAGGTSTNAKAKI
;
A
#
# COMPACT_ATOMS: atom_id res chain seq x y z
N MET A 1 -11.08 -67.76 28.90
CA MET A 1 -12.44 -67.42 29.36
C MET A 1 -12.80 -66.09 28.71
N HIS A 2 -13.31 -66.14 27.49
CA HIS A 2 -14.73 -65.94 27.13
C HIS A 2 -15.14 -64.44 27.07
N SER A 3 -15.20 -63.96 25.82
CA SER A 3 -15.96 -62.83 25.27
C SER A 3 -17.49 -62.99 25.49
N PRO A 4 -18.44 -62.22 24.90
CA PRO A 4 -18.40 -60.91 24.20
C PRO A 4 -19.63 -59.98 24.47
N SER A 5 -19.65 -58.83 23.77
CA SER A 5 -20.76 -58.19 23.02
C SER A 5 -21.98 -57.53 23.71
N ARG A 6 -22.33 -56.31 23.24
CA ARG A 6 -23.53 -56.07 22.40
C ARG A 6 -23.58 -54.66 21.79
N PHE A 7 -23.63 -54.66 20.46
CA PHE A 7 -24.18 -53.62 19.59
C PHE A 7 -25.68 -53.40 19.89
N PHE A 8 -26.17 -52.17 19.72
CA PHE A 8 -27.57 -51.93 19.36
C PHE A 8 -27.68 -50.98 18.16
N SER A 9 -28.13 -51.58 17.07
CA SER A 9 -28.65 -51.00 15.85
C SER A 9 -30.12 -50.65 16.06
N ILE A 10 -30.57 -49.47 15.61
CA ILE A 10 -31.99 -49.22 15.37
C ILE A 10 -32.16 -48.51 14.02
N ARG A 11 -32.80 -49.25 13.11
CA ARG A 11 -33.59 -48.88 11.92
C ARG A 11 -34.89 -49.71 12.06
N PRO A 12 -35.99 -49.53 11.28
CA PRO A 12 -36.45 -48.46 10.37
C PRO A 12 -37.95 -48.11 10.73
N PRO A 13 -38.96 -47.79 9.86
CA PRO A 13 -39.27 -48.35 8.52
C PRO A 13 -39.58 -47.33 7.39
N SER A 14 -39.34 -47.79 6.18
CA SER A 14 -39.92 -47.35 4.90
C SER A 14 -41.21 -48.12 4.59
N LEU A 15 -42.19 -47.49 3.91
CA LEU A 15 -43.22 -48.06 3.00
C LEU A 15 -43.92 -46.85 2.33
N PHE A 16 -43.74 -46.53 1.03
CA PHE A 16 -44.23 -47.12 -0.24
C PHE A 16 -45.46 -46.40 -0.85
N ALA A 17 -45.52 -46.46 -2.19
CA ALA A 17 -46.54 -46.01 -3.16
C ALA A 17 -46.46 -44.52 -3.59
N SER A 18 -45.95 -44.14 -4.77
CA SER A 18 -46.29 -44.45 -6.18
C SER A 18 -47.61 -43.85 -6.68
N ALA A 19 -47.54 -42.87 -7.59
CA ALA A 19 -48.55 -42.63 -8.62
C ALA A 19 -47.95 -41.81 -9.79
N SER A 20 -47.93 -42.43 -10.97
CA SER A 20 -47.65 -41.87 -12.29
C SER A 20 -48.73 -40.91 -12.78
N ALA A 21 -48.33 -39.91 -13.60
CA ALA A 21 -48.99 -39.46 -14.83
C ALA A 21 -48.37 -38.10 -15.25
N ARG A 22 -48.21 -37.72 -16.52
CA ARG A 22 -48.37 -38.32 -17.85
C ARG A 22 -47.60 -37.39 -18.80
N LEU A 23 -46.90 -37.97 -19.76
CA LEU A 23 -46.33 -37.27 -20.91
C LEU A 23 -47.49 -36.82 -21.82
N VAL A 24 -47.59 -35.53 -22.17
CA VAL A 24 -48.50 -35.04 -23.21
C VAL A 24 -47.69 -34.46 -24.36
N THR A 25 -48.01 -35.00 -25.53
CA THR A 25 -47.44 -34.79 -26.86
C THR A 25 -47.60 -33.37 -27.39
N ALA A 26 -46.57 -32.90 -28.08
CA ALA A 26 -46.54 -31.63 -28.81
C ALA A 26 -47.48 -31.66 -30.02
N GLY A 27 -48.38 -30.67 -30.10
CA GLY A 27 -49.20 -30.34 -31.26
C GLY A 27 -48.71 -29.07 -31.95
N ARG A 28 -48.58 -29.11 -33.28
CA ARG A 28 -48.28 -27.96 -34.15
C ARG A 28 -49.40 -26.92 -34.08
N GLY A 29 -49.06 -25.64 -33.92
CA GLY A 29 -50.01 -24.53 -34.00
C GLY A 29 -49.34 -23.17 -34.08
N THR A 30 -49.28 -22.63 -35.30
CA THR A 30 -49.34 -21.19 -35.70
C THR A 30 -48.83 -20.10 -34.75
N ARG A 31 -47.77 -19.40 -35.20
CA ARG A 31 -47.27 -18.12 -34.62
C ARG A 31 -48.26 -16.98 -34.87
N PRO A 32 -48.59 -16.13 -33.87
CA PRO A 32 -48.99 -14.75 -34.11
C PRO A 32 -47.79 -13.81 -33.95
N SER A 33 -47.70 -12.83 -34.84
CA SER A 33 -46.72 -11.75 -34.83
C SER A 33 -47.03 -10.77 -33.69
N VAL A 34 -46.10 -10.65 -32.73
CA VAL A 34 -46.15 -9.59 -31.71
C VAL A 34 -45.22 -8.46 -32.14
N SER A 35 -45.82 -7.30 -32.40
CA SER A 35 -45.11 -6.06 -32.73
C SER A 35 -44.18 -5.66 -31.59
N HIS A 36 -42.89 -5.49 -31.88
CA HIS A 36 -41.93 -4.87 -30.97
C HIS A 36 -42.31 -3.40 -30.75
N ARG A 37 -43.08 -3.13 -29.69
CA ARG A 37 -43.18 -1.79 -29.13
C ARG A 37 -41.85 -1.53 -28.40
N LEU A 38 -40.98 -0.73 -29.02
CA LEU A 38 -39.75 -0.21 -28.42
C LEU A 38 -40.11 0.49 -27.11
N LEU A 39 -39.93 -0.21 -25.99
CA LEU A 39 -39.87 0.41 -24.67
C LEU A 39 -38.57 1.22 -24.66
N SER A 40 -38.71 2.54 -24.77
CA SER A 40 -37.65 3.49 -24.51
C SER A 40 -37.03 3.16 -23.15
N GLN A 41 -35.79 2.70 -23.13
CA GLN A 41 -35.05 2.55 -21.89
C GLN A 41 -35.00 3.92 -21.19
N PRO A 42 -35.14 3.99 -19.86
CA PRO A 42 -34.92 5.24 -19.16
C PRO A 42 -33.47 5.66 -19.39
N VAL A 43 -33.30 6.85 -19.95
CA VAL A 43 -32.01 7.53 -20.07
C VAL A 43 -31.40 7.53 -18.66
N ARG A 44 -30.27 6.82 -18.48
CA ARG A 44 -29.43 7.01 -17.31
C ARG A 44 -28.95 8.45 -17.38
N SER A 45 -29.64 9.34 -16.68
CA SER A 45 -29.14 10.69 -16.41
C SER A 45 -27.83 10.53 -15.68
N ASP A 46 -26.75 10.90 -16.35
CA ASP A 46 -25.44 11.07 -15.75
C ASP A 46 -25.55 12.06 -14.58
N MET A 47 -25.60 11.54 -13.35
CA MET A 47 -25.68 12.33 -12.12
C MET A 47 -24.30 12.83 -11.66
N SER A 48 -23.29 12.89 -12.54
CA SER A 48 -21.94 13.29 -12.15
C SER A 48 -21.64 14.79 -12.24
N ASN A 49 -22.63 15.65 -12.50
CA ASN A 49 -22.40 17.08 -12.73
C ASN A 49 -22.54 17.99 -11.48
N HIS A 50 -22.61 17.42 -10.28
CA HIS A 50 -22.54 18.22 -9.05
C HIS A 50 -21.09 18.48 -8.66
N PRO A 51 -20.66 19.75 -8.49
CA PRO A 51 -19.32 20.05 -8.02
C PRO A 51 -19.13 19.41 -6.64
N LYS A 52 -18.05 18.64 -6.48
CA LYS A 52 -17.71 18.05 -5.19
C LYS A 52 -17.55 19.16 -4.14
N PRO A 53 -18.05 18.97 -2.91
CA PRO A 53 -17.84 19.94 -1.85
C PRO A 53 -16.34 20.12 -1.61
N ARG A 54 -15.92 21.36 -1.39
CA ARG A 54 -14.57 21.70 -0.91
C ARG A 54 -14.66 22.09 0.56
N PHE A 55 -13.73 21.56 1.35
CA PHE A 55 -13.66 21.78 2.78
C PHE A 55 -12.40 22.57 3.15
N SER A 56 -12.40 23.22 4.33
CA SER A 56 -11.20 23.85 4.87
C SER A 56 -10.12 22.82 5.23
N VAL A 57 -8.86 23.20 5.03
CA VAL A 57 -7.69 22.43 5.48
C VAL A 57 -7.28 22.94 6.87
N SER A 58 -6.81 22.03 7.73
CA SER A 58 -6.35 22.39 9.07
C SER A 58 -5.09 23.27 9.03
N PRO A 59 -4.93 24.20 10.00
CA PRO A 59 -3.71 24.98 10.11
C PRO A 59 -2.51 24.09 10.51
N ILE A 60 -1.29 24.61 10.32
CA ILE A 60 -0.06 23.93 10.76
C ILE A 60 -0.10 23.81 12.29
N PRO A 61 -0.04 22.60 12.85
CA PRO A 61 -0.08 22.43 14.28
C PRO A 61 1.28 22.78 14.93
N PRO A 62 1.30 23.07 16.24
CA PRO A 62 2.55 23.31 16.96
C PRO A 62 3.52 22.14 16.84
N ASN A 63 4.82 22.46 16.79
CA ASN A 63 5.87 21.44 16.76
C ASN A 63 6.04 20.80 18.14
N VAL A 64 5.56 19.56 18.28
CA VAL A 64 5.65 18.77 19.52
C VAL A 64 7.08 18.37 19.89
N LEU A 65 8.03 18.39 18.93
CA LEU A 65 9.44 18.10 19.19
C LEU A 65 10.18 19.30 19.80
N GLY A 66 9.59 20.49 19.74
CA GLY A 66 10.20 21.76 20.14
C GLY A 66 10.64 22.62 18.95
N PRO A 67 10.96 23.91 19.17
CA PRO A 67 11.45 24.79 18.12
C PRO A 67 12.74 24.23 17.51
N GLU A 68 12.87 24.35 16.18
CA GLU A 68 14.05 23.92 15.40
C GLU A 68 14.35 22.40 15.41
N ARG A 69 13.46 21.56 15.97
CA ARG A 69 13.60 20.10 15.92
C ARG A 69 12.73 19.50 14.83
N TYR A 70 13.32 18.62 14.04
CA TYR A 70 12.66 17.91 12.95
C TYR A 70 12.42 16.44 13.29
N ILE A 71 11.42 15.84 12.65
CA ILE A 71 11.20 14.40 12.66
C ILE A 71 12.42 13.73 12.02
N GLN A 72 13.11 12.85 12.75
CA GLN A 72 14.30 12.14 12.25
C GLN A 72 14.00 10.66 12.03
N THR A 73 13.12 10.07 12.82
CA THR A 73 12.80 8.64 12.75
C THR A 73 11.31 8.40 12.56
N ALA A 74 10.99 7.38 11.77
CA ALA A 74 9.62 6.97 11.51
C ALA A 74 9.41 5.46 11.59
N ALA A 75 8.18 5.06 11.89
CA ALA A 75 7.72 3.67 11.76
C ALA A 75 6.31 3.58 11.18
N ALA A 76 6.02 2.46 10.52
CA ALA A 76 4.71 2.13 9.97
C ALA A 76 4.14 0.89 10.67
N LEU A 77 2.90 0.99 11.12
CA LEU A 77 2.10 -0.12 11.64
C LEU A 77 0.96 -0.42 10.66
N VAL A 78 1.09 -1.51 9.92
CA VAL A 78 0.09 -1.99 8.97
C VAL A 78 -0.83 -2.96 9.70
N ILE A 79 -2.13 -2.67 9.69
CA ILE A 79 -3.15 -3.45 10.40
C ILE A 79 -4.08 -4.04 9.34
N GLY A 80 -4.10 -5.36 9.23
CA GLY A 80 -4.92 -6.04 8.23
C GLY A 80 -4.56 -7.51 8.05
N ASP A 81 -5.49 -8.41 8.38
CA ASP A 81 -5.34 -9.85 8.15
C ASP A 81 -5.11 -10.20 6.67
N GLU A 82 -5.67 -9.41 5.74
CA GLU A 82 -5.49 -9.59 4.30
C GLU A 82 -4.06 -9.33 3.82
N ILE A 83 -3.28 -8.57 4.59
CA ILE A 83 -1.85 -8.38 4.33
C ILE A 83 -1.10 -9.61 4.82
N LEU A 84 -1.39 -10.07 6.04
CA LEU A 84 -0.71 -11.23 6.63
C LEU A 84 -0.99 -12.53 5.87
N ASN A 85 -2.19 -12.72 5.35
CA ASN A 85 -2.55 -13.89 4.54
C ASN A 85 -2.18 -13.75 3.05
N GLY A 86 -1.54 -12.63 2.66
CA GLY A 86 -1.04 -12.40 1.31
C GLY A 86 -2.11 -12.14 0.24
N LYS A 87 -3.38 -11.99 0.63
CA LYS A 87 -4.47 -11.64 -0.31
C LYS A 87 -4.24 -10.26 -0.93
N THR A 88 -3.70 -9.33 -0.17
CA THR A 88 -3.42 -7.96 -0.61
C THR A 88 -1.94 -7.68 -0.49
N HIS A 89 -1.33 -7.23 -1.59
CA HIS A 89 0.05 -6.76 -1.56
C HIS A 89 0.12 -5.38 -0.88
N ASP A 90 0.89 -5.29 0.21
CA ASP A 90 1.07 -4.02 0.92
C ASP A 90 1.91 -3.04 0.09
N THR A 91 1.22 -2.04 -0.44
CA THR A 91 1.84 -0.91 -1.16
C THR A 91 1.95 0.35 -0.30
N ASN A 92 1.27 0.40 0.85
CA ASN A 92 1.23 1.58 1.70
C ASN A 92 2.53 1.72 2.47
N SER A 93 3.06 0.64 3.04
CA SER A 93 4.34 0.69 3.76
C SER A 93 5.51 1.01 2.83
N ASN A 94 5.49 0.48 1.61
CA ASN A 94 6.50 0.82 0.59
C ASN A 94 6.44 2.30 0.22
N TYR A 95 5.24 2.83 -0.03
CA TYR A 95 5.04 4.25 -0.31
C TYR A 95 5.50 5.12 0.86
N PHE A 96 5.18 4.75 2.09
CA PHE A 96 5.61 5.46 3.29
C PHE A 96 7.14 5.44 3.46
N ALA A 97 7.79 4.31 3.23
CA ALA A 97 9.25 4.21 3.30
C ALA A 97 9.93 5.10 2.25
N ARG A 98 9.37 5.15 1.03
CA ARG A 98 9.83 6.09 0.00
C ARG A 98 9.62 7.54 0.42
N TRP A 99 8.43 7.88 0.90
CA TRP A 99 8.12 9.23 1.39
C TRP A 99 9.09 9.63 2.51
N CYS A 100 9.40 8.74 3.46
CA CYS A 100 10.38 8.99 4.52
C CYS A 100 11.76 9.32 3.93
N PHE A 101 12.25 8.49 3.00
CA PHE A 101 13.53 8.70 2.32
C PHE A 101 13.58 10.07 1.63
N GLU A 102 12.56 10.40 0.84
CA GLU A 102 12.44 11.67 0.11
C GLU A 102 12.40 12.89 1.03
N HIS A 103 11.96 12.72 2.28
CA HIS A 103 11.84 13.79 3.27
C HIS A 103 12.96 13.78 4.32
N GLY A 104 13.98 12.94 4.15
CA GLY A 104 15.11 12.86 5.09
C GLY A 104 14.78 12.23 6.43
N VAL A 105 13.66 11.50 6.51
CA VAL A 105 13.24 10.76 7.68
C VAL A 105 13.71 9.30 7.56
N GLU A 106 14.33 8.77 8.60
CA GLU A 106 14.77 7.38 8.63
C GLU A 106 13.59 6.47 9.00
N CYS A 107 13.05 5.73 8.02
CA CYS A 107 12.10 4.66 8.30
C CYS A 107 12.82 3.50 9.00
N LYS A 108 12.60 3.34 10.31
CA LYS A 108 13.29 2.38 11.17
C LYS A 108 12.58 1.05 11.28
N ARG A 109 11.26 1.03 11.11
CA ARG A 109 10.45 -0.18 11.27
C ARG A 109 9.18 -0.10 10.44
N ILE A 110 8.86 -1.21 9.79
CA ILE A 110 7.54 -1.52 9.26
C ILE A 110 7.12 -2.81 9.94
N GLU A 111 5.94 -2.81 10.54
CA GLU A 111 5.38 -3.97 11.21
C GLU A 111 3.97 -4.21 10.67
N VAL A 112 3.67 -5.45 10.30
CA VAL A 112 2.34 -5.87 9.86
C VAL A 112 1.77 -6.74 10.96
N ILE A 113 0.57 -6.41 11.43
CA ILE A 113 -0.12 -7.13 12.49
C ILE A 113 -1.56 -7.48 12.08
N ALA A 114 -2.13 -8.45 12.79
CA ALA A 114 -3.51 -8.86 12.64
C ALA A 114 -4.48 -7.78 13.18
N ASP A 115 -5.75 -7.89 12.80
CA ASP A 115 -6.85 -7.08 13.35
C ASP A 115 -7.23 -7.53 14.78
N GLU A 116 -6.23 -7.57 15.66
CA GLU A 116 -6.33 -7.99 17.06
C GLU A 116 -6.02 -6.82 18.00
N GLU A 117 -6.93 -6.55 18.93
CA GLU A 117 -6.83 -5.40 19.83
C GLU A 117 -5.51 -5.39 20.65
N GLU A 118 -5.11 -6.53 21.20
CA GLU A 118 -3.89 -6.65 22.00
C GLU A 118 -2.63 -6.32 21.18
N GLN A 119 -2.57 -6.77 19.92
CA GLN A 119 -1.47 -6.51 19.01
C GLN A 119 -1.38 -5.01 18.67
N ILE A 120 -2.53 -4.38 18.38
CA ILE A 120 -2.60 -2.95 18.06
C ILE A 120 -2.16 -2.12 19.28
N ILE A 121 -2.60 -2.49 20.49
CA ILE A 121 -2.24 -1.80 21.72
C ILE A 121 -0.73 -1.89 21.99
N GLU A 122 -0.16 -3.09 21.94
CA GLU A 122 1.27 -3.31 22.20
C GLU A 122 2.13 -2.54 21.19
N ALA A 123 1.90 -2.78 19.90
CA ALA A 123 2.73 -2.23 18.84
C ALA A 123 2.66 -0.70 18.79
N SER A 124 1.45 -0.12 18.90
CA SER A 124 1.28 1.33 18.87
C SER A 124 2.00 2.03 20.03
N ARG A 125 1.88 1.50 21.27
CA ARG A 125 2.58 2.04 22.44
C ARG A 125 4.10 1.98 22.25
N ARG A 126 4.61 0.81 21.88
CA ARG A 126 6.05 0.59 21.66
C ARG A 126 6.59 1.53 20.58
N MET A 127 5.89 1.70 19.46
CA MET A 127 6.33 2.58 18.38
C MET A 127 6.29 4.06 18.77
N VAL A 128 5.23 4.53 19.44
CA VAL A 128 5.10 5.94 19.87
C VAL A 128 6.19 6.33 20.87
N GLN A 129 6.58 5.40 21.74
CA GLN A 129 7.70 5.59 22.67
C GLN A 129 9.06 5.66 21.95
N THR A 130 9.21 4.95 20.83
CA THR A 130 10.52 4.75 20.18
C THR A 130 10.81 5.76 19.06
N TYR A 131 9.79 6.21 18.32
CA TYR A 131 9.98 6.98 17.08
C TYR A 131 9.37 8.39 17.16
N ASP A 132 9.80 9.28 16.26
CA ASP A 132 9.29 10.66 16.18
C ASP A 132 7.96 10.76 15.42
N LEU A 133 7.78 9.90 14.41
CA LEU A 133 6.56 9.76 13.62
C LEU A 133 6.16 8.29 13.55
N VAL A 134 4.90 7.99 13.86
CA VAL A 134 4.34 6.65 13.64
C VAL A 134 3.13 6.81 12.75
N VAL A 135 3.02 5.99 11.70
CA VAL A 135 1.82 5.95 10.87
C VAL A 135 1.13 4.60 11.03
N THR A 136 -0.19 4.60 11.12
CA THR A 136 -0.98 3.37 10.94
C THR A 136 -1.71 3.40 9.61
N THR A 137 -1.97 2.22 9.06
CA THR A 137 -2.81 2.05 7.88
C THR A 137 -3.69 0.82 8.06
N GLY A 138 -5.00 0.97 7.87
CA GLY A 138 -5.98 -0.12 7.97
C GLY A 138 -6.86 -0.08 9.22
N GLY A 139 -7.96 -0.82 9.20
CA GLY A 139 -8.88 -1.00 10.34
C GLY A 139 -9.67 0.25 10.78
N ILE A 140 -9.93 1.21 9.89
CA ILE A 140 -10.68 2.46 10.21
C ILE A 140 -12.01 2.64 9.44
N GLY A 141 -12.46 1.62 8.72
CA GLY A 141 -13.71 1.64 7.98
C GLY A 141 -14.95 1.42 8.87
N SER A 142 -16.05 1.05 8.22
CA SER A 142 -17.36 0.87 8.86
C SER A 142 -17.68 -0.58 9.23
N THR A 143 -16.79 -1.54 8.99
CA THR A 143 -17.06 -2.95 9.29
C THR A 143 -16.72 -3.26 10.77
N HIS A 144 -16.81 -4.53 11.17
CA HIS A 144 -16.72 -4.94 12.58
C HIS A 144 -15.28 -5.28 13.00
N ASP A 145 -14.50 -5.70 12.03
CA ASP A 145 -13.04 -5.87 12.00
C ASP A 145 -12.28 -4.52 11.99
N ASP A 146 -12.93 -3.41 11.63
CA ASP A 146 -12.34 -2.07 11.75
C ASP A 146 -12.27 -1.59 13.21
N ILE A 147 -11.27 -2.09 13.95
CA ILE A 147 -11.11 -1.85 15.38
C ILE A 147 -9.99 -0.85 15.74
N THR A 148 -9.27 -0.30 14.76
CA THR A 148 -8.06 0.52 15.00
C THR A 148 -8.31 1.70 15.94
N TYR A 149 -9.35 2.51 15.73
CA TYR A 149 -9.63 3.64 16.64
C TYR A 149 -9.95 3.20 18.06
N GLY A 150 -10.71 2.10 18.23
CA GLY A 150 -11.07 1.58 19.54
C GLY A 150 -9.88 1.01 20.29
N SER A 151 -9.04 0.24 19.61
CA SER A 151 -7.80 -0.32 20.16
C SER A 151 -6.82 0.79 20.54
N LEU A 152 -6.67 1.82 19.70
CA LEU A 152 -5.81 2.97 20.02
C LEU A 152 -6.38 3.83 21.16
N ALA A 153 -7.70 3.98 21.27
CA ALA A 153 -8.32 4.64 22.42
C ALA A 153 -7.95 3.93 23.73
N LYS A 154 -8.02 2.59 23.75
CA LYS A 154 -7.57 1.78 24.90
C LYS A 154 -6.07 1.88 25.14
N ALA A 155 -5.26 1.89 24.08
CA ALA A 155 -3.81 2.04 24.17
C ALA A 155 -3.39 3.34 24.88
N PHE A 156 -4.12 4.43 24.67
CA PHE A 156 -3.78 5.74 25.26
C PHE A 156 -4.76 6.19 26.35
N GLU A 157 -5.53 5.25 26.90
CA GLU A 157 -6.46 5.45 28.02
C GLU A 157 -7.44 6.61 27.77
N GLN A 158 -8.03 6.62 26.58
CA GLN A 158 -8.96 7.65 26.13
C GLN A 158 -10.36 7.07 25.92
N ALA A 159 -11.38 7.88 26.21
CA ALA A 159 -12.74 7.58 25.79
C ALA A 159 -12.89 7.83 24.29
N LEU A 160 -13.81 7.11 23.65
CA LEU A 160 -14.22 7.36 22.28
C LEU A 160 -15.36 8.39 22.23
N VAL A 161 -15.25 9.38 21.35
CA VAL A 161 -16.25 10.43 21.15
C VAL A 161 -16.45 10.73 19.67
N HIS A 162 -17.67 11.07 19.29
CA HIS A 162 -17.95 11.47 17.91
C HIS A 162 -17.35 12.84 17.61
N HIS A 163 -16.60 12.93 16.52
CA HIS A 163 -16.06 14.19 16.02
C HIS A 163 -17.09 14.88 15.11
N SER A 164 -17.68 15.97 15.60
CA SER A 164 -18.80 16.66 14.96
C SER A 164 -18.49 17.17 13.56
N GLU A 165 -17.29 17.73 13.33
CA GLU A 165 -16.89 18.22 12.01
C GLU A 165 -16.71 17.08 11.00
N THR A 166 -16.12 15.95 11.43
CA THR A 166 -15.97 14.78 10.54
C THR A 166 -17.34 14.25 10.12
N LEU A 167 -18.29 14.15 11.06
CA LEU A 167 -19.67 13.77 10.75
C LEU A 167 -20.30 14.75 9.75
N ALA A 168 -20.15 16.06 9.95
CA ALA A 168 -20.70 17.07 9.05
C ALA A 168 -20.12 16.95 7.63
N ARG A 169 -18.79 16.80 7.49
CA ARG A 169 -18.12 16.63 6.18
C ARG A 169 -18.54 15.34 5.49
N MET A 170 -18.63 14.24 6.26
CA MET A 170 -19.09 12.94 5.78
C MET A 170 -20.53 13.04 5.24
N THR A 171 -21.46 13.63 6.00
CA THR A 171 -22.83 13.88 5.56
C THR A 171 -22.86 14.74 4.30
N GLN A 172 -22.08 15.82 4.25
CA GLN A 172 -22.04 16.73 3.10
C GLN A 172 -21.53 16.04 1.83
N MET A 173 -20.56 15.13 1.94
CA MET A 173 -20.05 14.37 0.81
C MET A 173 -20.97 13.21 0.40
N ALA A 174 -21.71 12.62 1.35
CA ALA A 174 -22.60 11.51 1.10
C ALA A 174 -24.00 11.93 0.59
N LYS A 175 -24.45 13.17 0.83
CA LYS A 175 -25.82 13.63 0.50
C LYS A 175 -26.27 13.45 -0.96
N HIS A 176 -25.33 13.40 -1.90
CA HIS A 176 -25.63 13.20 -3.33
C HIS A 176 -25.50 11.73 -3.77
N ARG A 177 -25.18 10.81 -2.86
CA ARG A 177 -25.08 9.38 -3.14
C ARG A 177 -26.46 8.75 -3.04
N HIS A 178 -26.83 7.96 -4.04
CA HIS A 178 -28.12 7.27 -4.12
C HIS A 178 -28.44 6.44 -2.87
N TRP A 179 -27.43 5.87 -2.21
CA TRP A 179 -27.60 5.03 -1.04
C TRP A 179 -27.82 5.81 0.25
N PHE A 180 -27.49 7.11 0.31
CA PHE A 180 -27.51 7.89 1.55
C PHE A 180 -28.93 8.04 2.10
N SER A 181 -29.90 8.32 1.22
CA SER A 181 -31.32 8.43 1.60
C SER A 181 -31.98 7.09 1.92
N THR A 182 -31.35 5.96 1.61
CA THR A 182 -31.91 4.61 1.77
C THR A 182 -31.28 3.81 2.92
N GLN A 183 -30.39 4.42 3.71
CA GLN A 183 -29.71 3.70 4.79
C GLN A 183 -30.68 3.31 5.93
N THR A 184 -30.49 2.11 6.47
CA THR A 184 -31.10 1.72 7.74
C THR A 184 -30.44 2.46 8.92
N PRO A 185 -31.10 2.55 10.09
CA PRO A 185 -30.46 3.08 11.30
C PRO A 185 -29.12 2.39 11.65
N GLN A 186 -29.04 1.08 11.46
CA GLN A 186 -27.82 0.30 11.72
C GLN A 186 -26.69 0.66 10.74
N GLN A 187 -27.01 0.86 9.46
CA GLN A 187 -26.03 1.28 8.45
C GLN A 187 -25.51 2.70 8.71
N ARG A 188 -26.38 3.61 9.15
CA ARG A 188 -25.95 4.96 9.58
C ARG A 188 -25.02 4.87 10.79
N ALA A 189 -25.40 4.15 11.84
CA ALA A 189 -24.56 3.97 13.01
C ALA A 189 -23.19 3.35 12.66
N ALA A 190 -23.15 2.37 11.76
CA ALA A 190 -21.89 1.79 11.27
C ALA A 190 -21.02 2.81 10.51
N THR A 191 -21.64 3.70 9.75
CA THR A 191 -20.95 4.78 9.02
C THR A 191 -20.40 5.84 9.99
N GLU A 192 -21.19 6.22 10.99
CA GLU A 192 -20.84 7.22 12.01
C GLU A 192 -19.69 6.76 12.93
N ARG A 193 -19.48 5.43 13.08
CA ARG A 193 -18.31 4.88 13.79
C ARG A 193 -16.97 5.30 13.16
N MET A 194 -16.92 5.60 11.88
CA MET A 194 -15.70 6.13 11.23
C MET A 194 -15.33 7.55 11.68
N ALA A 195 -16.21 8.23 12.42
CA ALA A 195 -15.96 9.52 13.06
C ALA A 195 -15.90 9.41 14.60
N LEU A 196 -15.80 8.21 15.14
CA LEU A 196 -15.69 7.94 16.57
C LEU A 196 -14.19 7.83 16.93
N PHE A 197 -13.64 8.87 17.54
CA PHE A 197 -12.20 9.03 17.77
C PHE A 197 -11.85 9.07 19.26
N PRO A 198 -10.59 8.78 19.63
CA PRO A 198 -10.10 9.07 20.98
C PRO A 198 -10.29 10.55 21.35
N ASN A 199 -10.75 10.84 22.56
CA ASN A 199 -11.25 12.17 22.94
C ASN A 199 -10.21 13.31 22.90
N ARG A 200 -8.92 13.00 23.05
CA ARG A 200 -7.81 13.98 22.99
C ARG A 200 -7.09 13.90 21.64
N ALA A 201 -7.65 13.19 20.67
CA ALA A 201 -7.08 13.13 19.34
C ALA A 201 -7.10 14.49 18.67
N GLU A 202 -6.02 14.81 17.99
CA GLU A 202 -5.97 15.94 17.07
C GLU A 202 -6.47 15.48 15.71
N VAL A 203 -7.43 16.19 15.15
CA VAL A 203 -8.07 15.83 13.88
C VAL A 203 -7.60 16.77 12.79
N LEU A 204 -6.76 16.27 11.88
CA LEU A 204 -6.15 17.04 10.81
C LEU A 204 -6.84 16.78 9.49
N PHE A 205 -7.54 17.77 8.96
CA PHE A 205 -8.07 17.72 7.61
C PHE A 205 -7.01 18.21 6.64
N VAL A 206 -6.41 17.28 5.89
CA VAL A 206 -5.23 17.56 5.07
C VAL A 206 -5.55 17.96 3.63
N ALA A 207 -6.77 17.71 3.15
CA ALA A 207 -7.16 18.01 1.76
C ALA A 207 -8.61 18.50 1.65
N GLU A 208 -8.87 19.37 0.68
CA GLU A 208 -10.17 20.03 0.49
C GLU A 208 -11.27 19.12 -0.04
N ASP A 209 -10.92 18.06 -0.76
CA ASP A 209 -11.87 17.25 -1.54
C ASP A 209 -12.14 15.86 -0.93
N ILE A 210 -11.69 15.64 0.31
CA ILE A 210 -11.95 14.44 1.10
C ILE A 210 -12.53 14.80 2.47
N TRP A 211 -13.40 13.94 3.01
CA TRP A 211 -13.98 14.12 4.34
C TRP A 211 -13.13 13.45 5.43
N VAL A 212 -12.30 12.48 5.06
CA VAL A 212 -11.51 11.65 5.97
C VAL A 212 -10.32 12.47 6.51
N PRO A 213 -10.21 12.67 7.83
CA PRO A 213 -9.06 13.33 8.43
C PRO A 213 -7.91 12.35 8.68
N VAL A 214 -6.71 12.89 8.88
CA VAL A 214 -5.65 12.19 9.63
C VAL A 214 -5.93 12.42 11.11
N VAL A 215 -6.17 11.36 11.86
CA VAL A 215 -6.34 11.43 13.31
C VAL A 215 -4.98 11.22 13.97
N ARG A 216 -4.53 12.17 14.79
CA ARG A 216 -3.21 12.18 15.42
C ARG A 216 -3.32 12.01 16.94
N LEU A 217 -2.60 11.03 17.48
CA LEU A 217 -2.49 10.75 18.92
C LEU A 217 -1.07 11.00 19.41
N GLU A 218 -0.94 11.42 20.67
CA GLU A 218 0.34 11.65 21.35
C GLU A 218 1.31 12.58 20.57
N GLY A 219 0.77 13.44 19.70
CA GLY A 219 1.55 14.32 18.81
C GLY A 219 2.35 13.62 17.70
N LYS A 220 2.37 12.27 17.68
CA LYS A 220 3.31 11.46 16.86
C LYS A 220 2.63 10.39 16.01
N LEU A 221 1.55 9.80 16.49
CA LEU A 221 0.87 8.68 15.84
C LEU A 221 -0.23 9.19 14.90
N CYS A 222 0.00 9.11 13.60
CA CYS A 222 -0.94 9.52 12.56
C CYS A 222 -1.68 8.32 11.98
N ILE A 223 -3.01 8.32 12.05
CA ILE A 223 -3.85 7.20 11.65
C ILE A 223 -4.38 7.44 10.23
N PHE A 224 -4.18 6.48 9.33
CA PHE A 224 -4.58 6.55 7.93
C PHE A 224 -5.50 5.39 7.50
N PRO A 225 -6.29 5.59 6.43
CA PRO A 225 -7.07 4.52 5.80
C PRO A 225 -6.18 3.49 5.10
N GLY A 226 -6.68 2.25 5.02
CA GLY A 226 -6.02 1.16 4.29
C GLY A 226 -6.03 1.30 2.76
N ILE A 227 -6.93 2.12 2.21
CA ILE A 227 -7.08 2.29 0.75
C ILE A 227 -5.84 3.01 0.19
N PRO A 228 -5.06 2.38 -0.72
CA PRO A 228 -3.76 2.94 -1.11
C PRO A 228 -3.81 4.33 -1.73
N SER A 229 -4.74 4.59 -2.65
CA SER A 229 -4.87 5.91 -3.29
C SER A 229 -5.21 7.01 -2.28
N LEU A 230 -5.97 6.68 -1.23
CA LEU A 230 -6.34 7.61 -0.18
C LEU A 230 -5.18 7.82 0.80
N PHE A 231 -4.51 6.75 1.21
CA PHE A 231 -3.29 6.81 2.04
C PHE A 231 -2.25 7.73 1.41
N GLN A 232 -1.88 7.49 0.15
CA GLN A 232 -0.86 8.26 -0.57
C GLN A 232 -1.20 9.74 -0.67
N LYS A 233 -2.46 10.03 -1.01
CA LYS A 233 -2.98 11.40 -1.09
C LYS A 233 -2.91 12.10 0.26
N MET A 234 -3.38 11.44 1.31
CA MET A 234 -3.40 12.01 2.67
C MET A 234 -1.99 12.22 3.21
N LEU A 235 -1.07 11.27 3.00
CA LEU A 235 0.31 11.40 3.44
C LEU A 235 1.02 12.56 2.72
N THR A 236 0.85 12.67 1.40
CA THR A 236 1.38 13.80 0.63
C THR A 236 0.84 15.12 1.17
N ALA A 237 -0.46 15.21 1.40
CA ALA A 237 -1.12 16.40 1.89
C ALA A 237 -0.80 16.74 3.37
N LEU A 238 -0.37 15.75 4.16
CA LEU A 238 0.09 15.93 5.54
C LEU A 238 1.49 16.55 5.60
N THR A 239 2.35 16.31 4.60
CA THR A 239 3.74 16.80 4.51
C THR A 239 3.94 18.25 4.99
N PRO A 240 3.19 19.27 4.51
CA PRO A 240 3.39 20.65 4.95
C PRO A 240 3.01 20.92 6.42
N LEU A 241 2.25 20.01 7.06
CA LEU A 241 1.85 20.11 8.47
C LEU A 241 2.85 19.45 9.42
N LEU A 242 3.91 18.83 8.89
CA LEU A 242 4.91 18.11 9.67
C LEU A 242 6.23 18.91 9.76
N PRO A 243 6.90 18.91 10.93
CA PRO A 243 8.23 19.50 11.07
C PRO A 243 9.28 18.55 10.46
N LEU A 244 9.38 18.53 9.13
CA LEU A 244 10.29 17.67 8.38
C LEU A 244 11.65 18.33 8.17
N PRO A 245 12.74 17.54 8.05
CA PRO A 245 14.06 18.04 7.74
C PRO A 245 14.07 18.98 6.50
N PRO A 246 14.88 20.05 6.53
CA PRO A 246 15.02 20.96 5.41
C PRO A 246 15.62 20.24 4.20
N ILE A 247 15.36 20.76 2.99
CA ILE A 247 15.78 20.12 1.73
C ILE A 247 17.29 19.82 1.71
N SER A 248 18.11 20.70 2.28
CA SER A 248 19.57 20.54 2.38
C SER A 248 20.03 19.33 3.20
N GLU A 249 19.19 18.79 4.08
CA GLU A 249 19.51 17.64 4.93
C GLU A 249 18.97 16.32 4.36
N ARG A 250 18.14 16.39 3.31
CA ARG A 250 17.50 15.22 2.71
C ARG A 250 18.49 14.42 1.86
N PRO A 251 18.44 13.08 1.92
CA PRO A 251 19.28 12.25 1.07
C PRO A 251 18.81 12.33 -0.38
N ARG A 252 19.76 12.23 -1.30
CA ARG A 252 19.52 12.02 -2.72
C ARG A 252 19.93 10.61 -3.11
N ARG A 253 19.25 10.06 -4.10
CA ARG A 253 19.59 8.80 -4.74
C ARG A 253 19.92 9.06 -6.20
N ILE A 254 21.08 8.58 -6.64
CA ILE A 254 21.45 8.54 -8.06
C ILE A 254 21.68 7.08 -8.44
N GLN A 255 21.15 6.67 -9.58
CA GLN A 255 21.30 5.31 -10.07
C GLN A 255 22.13 5.29 -11.34
N VAL A 256 23.03 4.31 -11.42
CA VAL A 256 23.85 4.01 -12.60
C VAL A 256 23.51 2.61 -13.06
N PHE A 257 23.25 2.43 -14.35
CA PHE A 257 22.98 1.11 -14.92
C PHE A 257 24.18 0.62 -15.73
N THR A 258 24.45 -0.68 -15.65
CA THR A 258 25.41 -1.39 -16.51
C THR A 258 24.85 -2.74 -16.93
N GLU A 259 25.21 -3.19 -18.13
CA GLU A 259 24.91 -4.54 -18.61
C GLU A 259 25.90 -5.58 -18.08
N ARG A 260 26.98 -5.13 -17.42
CA ARG A 260 27.96 -6.04 -16.82
C ARG A 260 27.36 -6.86 -15.67
N PRO A 261 27.72 -8.14 -15.55
CA PRO A 261 27.37 -8.96 -14.40
C PRO A 261 27.85 -8.35 -13.08
N GLU A 262 27.08 -8.56 -12.00
CA GLU A 262 27.40 -8.04 -10.67
C GLU A 262 28.78 -8.47 -10.19
N SER A 263 29.18 -9.72 -10.46
CA SER A 263 30.49 -10.26 -10.09
C SER A 263 31.66 -9.49 -10.69
N MET A 264 31.50 -8.88 -11.86
CA MET A 264 32.55 -8.10 -12.52
C MET A 264 32.74 -6.71 -11.89
N ILE A 265 31.67 -6.13 -11.34
CA ILE A 265 31.70 -4.78 -10.77
C ILE A 265 31.88 -4.79 -9.25
N ALA A 266 31.57 -5.91 -8.57
CA ALA A 266 31.65 -6.02 -7.11
C ALA A 266 33.00 -5.61 -6.48
N PRO A 267 34.18 -5.95 -7.06
CA PRO A 267 35.47 -5.50 -6.52
C PRO A 267 35.64 -3.98 -6.57
N TYR A 268 35.15 -3.34 -7.65
CA TYR A 268 35.15 -1.89 -7.78
C TYR A 268 34.20 -1.26 -6.76
N LEU A 269 32.97 -1.76 -6.63
CA LEU A 269 31.98 -1.25 -5.68
C LEU A 269 32.45 -1.36 -4.22
N THR A 270 33.19 -2.43 -3.88
CA THR A 270 33.77 -2.59 -2.54
C THR A 270 34.80 -1.49 -2.23
N LYS A 271 35.70 -1.21 -3.17
CA LYS A 271 36.69 -0.13 -3.04
C LYS A 271 36.02 1.24 -2.99
N LEU A 272 35.01 1.45 -3.83
CA LEU A 272 34.22 2.68 -3.87
C LEU A 272 33.54 2.90 -2.51
N GLN A 273 32.84 1.91 -1.98
CA GLN A 273 32.15 2.01 -0.69
C GLN A 273 33.13 2.37 0.44
N ALA A 274 34.32 1.77 0.49
CA ALA A 274 35.33 2.12 1.48
C ALA A 274 35.77 3.59 1.38
N ARG A 275 35.92 4.11 0.15
CA ARG A 275 36.31 5.50 -0.12
C ARG A 275 35.21 6.50 0.24
N VAL A 276 33.94 6.20 -0.07
CA VAL A 276 32.84 7.17 0.06
C VAL A 276 32.08 7.08 1.38
N LYS A 277 32.25 6.01 2.16
CA LYS A 277 31.63 5.83 3.48
C LYS A 277 31.93 6.97 4.47
N PRO A 278 33.17 7.48 4.61
CA PRO A 278 33.46 8.63 5.50
C PRO A 278 32.70 9.91 5.13
N HIS A 279 32.29 10.02 3.87
CA HIS A 279 31.53 11.15 3.34
C HIS A 279 30.01 10.98 3.51
N GLY A 280 29.57 9.85 4.09
CA GLY A 280 28.15 9.55 4.29
C GLY A 280 27.44 9.08 3.01
N VAL A 281 28.18 8.59 2.02
CA VAL A 281 27.61 7.99 0.81
C VAL A 281 27.55 6.47 0.96
N GLN A 282 26.40 5.90 0.64
CA GLN A 282 26.14 4.46 0.57
C GLN A 282 26.06 4.02 -0.88
N VAL A 283 26.64 2.86 -1.16
CA VAL A 283 26.69 2.20 -2.46
C VAL A 283 25.97 0.86 -2.33
N GLY A 284 24.99 0.63 -3.21
CA GLY A 284 24.30 -0.66 -3.32
C GLY A 284 24.26 -1.14 -4.76
N SER A 285 24.24 -2.46 -4.98
CA SER A 285 24.00 -3.09 -6.27
C SER A 285 22.69 -3.86 -6.24
N TYR A 286 21.93 -3.76 -7.34
CA TYR A 286 20.61 -4.38 -7.50
C TYR A 286 20.53 -5.02 -8.90
N PRO A 287 20.82 -6.32 -9.02
CA PRO A 287 20.75 -7.01 -10.31
C PRO A 287 19.31 -7.07 -10.84
N VAL A 288 19.18 -6.98 -12.16
CA VAL A 288 17.94 -7.21 -12.90
C VAL A 288 18.20 -8.40 -13.81
N LEU A 289 17.47 -9.49 -13.55
CA LEU A 289 17.70 -10.78 -14.20
C LEU A 289 17.65 -10.64 -15.73
N GLY A 290 18.72 -11.08 -16.39
CA GLY A 290 18.84 -11.06 -17.86
C GLY A 290 19.05 -9.67 -18.49
N GLN A 291 19.17 -8.60 -17.69
CA GLN A 291 19.37 -7.24 -18.22
C GLN A 291 20.69 -6.61 -17.77
N GLY A 292 21.05 -6.71 -16.49
CA GLY A 292 22.22 -6.02 -15.95
C GLY A 292 22.08 -5.68 -14.48
N VAL A 293 22.76 -4.63 -14.02
CA VAL A 293 22.80 -4.23 -12.61
C VAL A 293 22.56 -2.73 -12.47
N PHE A 294 21.68 -2.35 -11.55
CA PHE A 294 21.59 -0.98 -11.05
C PHE A 294 22.52 -0.79 -9.85
N VAL A 295 23.44 0.16 -9.94
CA VAL A 295 24.21 0.67 -8.81
C VAL A 295 23.50 1.91 -8.25
N SER A 296 23.14 1.87 -6.98
CA SER A 296 22.51 2.99 -6.27
C SER A 296 23.53 3.70 -5.40
N LEU A 297 23.65 5.01 -5.58
CA LEU A 297 24.43 5.91 -4.73
C LEU A 297 23.46 6.75 -3.91
N ILE A 298 23.56 6.67 -2.59
CA ILE A 298 22.72 7.42 -1.66
C ILE A 298 23.61 8.31 -0.80
N GLY A 299 23.37 9.61 -0.79
CA GLY A 299 24.14 10.56 0.01
C GLY A 299 23.42 11.89 0.17
N ARG A 300 23.95 12.78 1.01
CA ARG A 300 23.46 14.16 1.14
C ARG A 300 24.34 15.09 0.31
N GLU A 301 23.75 16.12 -0.29
CA GLU A 301 24.53 17.25 -0.82
C GLU A 301 25.08 18.03 0.36
N ARG A 302 26.32 17.75 0.79
CA ARG A 302 26.98 18.65 1.72
C ARG A 302 27.42 19.89 0.95
N PRO A 303 27.12 21.12 1.42
CA PRO A 303 27.93 22.25 1.02
C PRO A 303 29.35 21.99 1.53
N ILE A 304 30.33 21.97 0.62
CA ILE A 304 31.75 21.90 0.99
C ILE A 304 32.09 23.23 1.67
N THR A 305 31.91 23.31 2.99
CA THR A 305 32.42 24.45 3.76
C THR A 305 33.94 24.38 3.74
N THR A 306 34.50 25.36 3.07
CA THR A 306 35.91 25.53 2.72
C THR A 306 36.73 25.86 3.97
N THR A 307 37.01 24.88 4.82
CA THR A 307 38.11 24.99 5.80
C THR A 307 38.63 23.61 6.16
N ALA A 308 39.82 23.32 5.63
CA ALA A 308 40.85 22.37 6.08
C ALA A 308 41.28 21.39 4.98
N VAL A 309 42.28 21.84 4.22
CA VAL A 309 43.50 21.09 3.88
C VAL A 309 43.37 19.55 3.84
N SER A 310 43.01 19.02 2.67
CA SER A 310 43.64 17.82 2.10
C SER A 310 43.18 17.63 0.66
N ASN A 311 44.13 17.51 -0.25
CA ASN A 311 43.95 17.15 -1.66
C ASN A 311 43.35 15.74 -1.80
N ALA A 312 42.04 15.63 -1.69
CA ALA A 312 41.30 14.47 -2.18
C ALA A 312 40.05 14.98 -2.91
N ASP A 313 40.07 14.85 -4.24
CA ASP A 313 38.95 15.13 -5.13
C ASP A 313 37.74 14.28 -4.73
N HIS A 314 36.90 14.82 -3.85
CA HIS A 314 35.59 14.28 -3.57
C HIS A 314 34.59 15.20 -4.24
N GLY A 315 34.35 14.92 -5.53
CA GLY A 315 33.30 15.58 -6.31
C GLY A 315 31.92 15.35 -5.69
N SER A 316 30.93 16.08 -6.20
CA SER A 316 29.52 15.94 -5.84
C SER A 316 29.02 14.50 -5.99
N LEU A 317 27.83 14.18 -5.44
CA LEU A 317 27.23 12.86 -5.62
C LEU A 317 27.07 12.52 -7.12
N GLU A 318 26.82 13.53 -7.94
CA GLU A 318 26.79 13.48 -9.40
C GLU A 318 28.14 13.13 -10.02
N ASP A 319 29.24 13.68 -9.50
CA ASP A 319 30.58 13.39 -10.00
C ASP A 319 30.99 11.96 -9.67
N ILE A 320 30.66 11.48 -8.46
CA ILE A 320 30.83 10.07 -8.10
C ILE A 320 29.98 9.18 -9.02
N ALA A 321 28.74 9.56 -9.32
CA ALA A 321 27.89 8.79 -10.24
C ALA A 321 28.47 8.72 -11.67
N LYS A 322 29.02 9.82 -12.19
CA LYS A 322 29.71 9.84 -13.49
C LYS A 322 30.97 8.98 -13.48
N GLU A 323 31.78 9.06 -12.43
CA GLU A 323 32.96 8.20 -12.23
C GLU A 323 32.57 6.72 -12.25
N VAL A 324 31.52 6.37 -11.50
CA VAL A 324 30.97 5.01 -11.47
C VAL A 324 30.52 4.58 -12.85
N GLY A 325 29.76 5.41 -13.57
CA GLY A 325 29.33 5.14 -14.95
C GLY A 325 30.51 4.78 -15.86
N ILE A 326 31.58 5.58 -15.85
CA ILE A 326 32.78 5.30 -16.65
C ILE A 326 33.44 3.97 -16.21
N ALA A 327 33.62 3.77 -14.90
CA ALA A 327 34.34 2.62 -14.37
C ALA A 327 33.64 1.27 -14.61
N ILE A 328 32.31 1.27 -14.65
CA ILE A 328 31.50 0.05 -14.87
C ILE A 328 30.96 -0.06 -16.29
N GLU A 329 31.42 0.79 -17.23
CA GLU A 329 30.89 0.87 -18.60
C GLU A 329 29.36 1.03 -18.62
N GLY A 330 28.86 1.87 -17.73
CA GLY A 330 27.46 2.18 -17.54
C GLY A 330 27.14 3.65 -17.74
N TYR A 331 25.91 4.03 -17.40
CA TYR A 331 25.43 5.41 -17.49
C TYR A 331 24.43 5.72 -16.37
N VAL A 332 24.33 7.00 -16.03
CA VAL A 332 23.34 7.49 -15.04
C VAL A 332 21.95 7.37 -15.66
N VAL A 333 21.01 6.77 -14.93
CA VAL A 333 19.63 6.54 -15.36
C VAL A 333 18.64 7.46 -14.66
N THR A 334 17.52 7.73 -15.33
CA THR A 334 16.38 8.43 -14.72
C THR A 334 15.48 7.45 -13.96
N GLU A 335 14.64 7.96 -13.05
CA GLU A 335 13.67 7.12 -12.33
C GLU A 335 12.67 6.42 -13.26
N GLU A 336 12.25 7.10 -14.34
CA GLU A 336 11.36 6.52 -15.35
C GLU A 336 11.99 5.31 -16.05
N GLU A 337 13.28 5.39 -16.39
CA GLU A 337 13.99 4.28 -17.01
C GLU A 337 14.15 3.10 -16.05
N VAL A 338 14.46 3.38 -14.78
CA VAL A 338 14.54 2.36 -13.72
C VAL A 338 13.22 1.62 -13.59
N LEU A 339 12.10 2.35 -13.54
CA LEU A 339 10.77 1.77 -13.43
C LEU A 339 10.42 0.92 -14.65
N LYS A 340 10.73 1.41 -15.86
CA LYS A 340 10.49 0.69 -17.11
C LYS A 340 11.24 -0.64 -17.16
N ARG A 341 12.54 -0.65 -16.83
CA ARG A 341 13.39 -1.86 -16.86
C ARG A 341 12.97 -2.88 -15.80
N LYS A 342 12.62 -2.42 -14.58
CA LYS A 342 12.11 -3.29 -13.51
C LYS A 342 10.73 -3.88 -13.85
N GLY A 343 9.80 -3.07 -14.33
CA GLY A 343 8.46 -3.53 -14.71
C GLY A 343 8.45 -4.51 -15.89
N GLN A 344 9.35 -4.34 -16.86
CA GLN A 344 9.54 -5.31 -17.95
C GLN A 344 9.99 -6.69 -17.42
N CYS A 345 10.78 -6.73 -16.35
CA CYS A 345 11.23 -7.98 -15.73
C CYS A 345 10.10 -8.70 -14.98
N GLU A 346 9.28 -7.96 -14.23
CA GLU A 346 8.10 -8.52 -13.52
C GLU A 346 7.07 -9.10 -14.49
N THR A 347 6.89 -8.47 -15.66
CA THR A 347 5.96 -8.96 -16.69
C THR A 347 6.43 -10.29 -17.30
N LEU A 348 7.74 -10.45 -17.50
CA LEU A 348 8.38 -11.68 -18.00
C LEU A 348 8.41 -12.82 -16.97
N GLN A 349 8.16 -12.54 -15.69
CA GLN A 349 8.11 -13.52 -14.61
C GLN A 349 6.70 -14.04 -14.31
N SER A 350 5.67 -13.56 -15.01
CA SER A 350 4.33 -14.14 -14.91
C SER A 350 4.31 -15.54 -15.55
N PRO A 351 3.84 -16.60 -14.86
CA PRO A 351 3.79 -17.95 -15.42
C PRO A 351 2.60 -18.03 -16.39
N GLY A 352 2.82 -17.59 -17.63
CA GLY A 352 1.74 -17.44 -18.59
C GLY A 352 2.16 -17.49 -20.05
N GLU A 353 3.30 -18.08 -20.42
CA GLU A 353 3.59 -18.36 -21.84
C GLU A 353 4.75 -19.36 -22.08
N VAL A 354 4.87 -20.39 -21.23
CA VAL A 354 5.77 -21.54 -21.51
C VAL A 354 4.92 -22.78 -21.83
N ALA A 355 4.05 -22.66 -22.84
CA ALA A 355 3.26 -23.78 -23.34
C ALA A 355 2.95 -23.65 -24.84
N ALA A 356 3.95 -23.29 -25.66
CA ALA A 356 3.82 -23.35 -27.13
C ALA A 356 5.18 -23.45 -27.83
N SER A 357 6.02 -24.43 -27.49
CA SER A 357 7.22 -24.75 -28.30
C SER A 357 7.67 -26.21 -28.25
N LEU A 358 6.85 -27.15 -27.75
CA LEU A 358 7.19 -28.58 -27.72
C LEU A 358 6.15 -29.51 -28.35
N ALA A 359 5.24 -28.98 -29.16
CA ALA A 359 4.32 -29.77 -29.97
C ALA A 359 4.37 -29.31 -31.43
N GLY A 360 5.31 -29.86 -32.20
CA GLY A 360 5.47 -29.50 -33.61
C GLY A 360 6.69 -30.13 -34.26
N GLY A 361 6.80 -31.46 -34.20
CA GLY A 361 7.93 -32.21 -34.75
C GLY A 361 7.53 -33.60 -35.23
N THR A 362 6.49 -33.70 -36.04
CA THR A 362 6.24 -34.92 -36.83
C THR A 362 7.20 -34.91 -38.02
N SER A 363 8.33 -35.60 -37.90
CA SER A 363 9.17 -35.99 -39.03
C SER A 363 9.00 -37.48 -39.29
N THR A 364 8.43 -37.77 -40.44
CA THR A 364 8.19 -39.09 -41.03
C THR A 364 9.48 -39.87 -41.26
N ASN A 365 9.38 -41.18 -40.97
CA ASN A 365 10.30 -42.25 -41.34
C ASN A 365 10.66 -42.22 -42.84
N ALA A 366 11.95 -42.30 -43.16
CA ALA A 366 12.44 -42.85 -44.41
C ALA A 366 13.59 -43.84 -44.12
N LYS A 367 13.34 -45.11 -44.45
CA LYS A 367 14.33 -46.19 -44.53
C LYS A 367 15.36 -45.86 -45.62
N ALA A 368 16.63 -46.20 -45.41
CA ALA A 368 17.29 -47.34 -46.08
C ALA A 368 18.83 -47.20 -46.18
N LYS A 369 19.49 -48.31 -45.78
CA LYS A 369 20.65 -48.97 -46.39
C LYS A 369 22.05 -48.34 -46.34
N ILE A 370 22.90 -49.14 -45.67
CA ILE A 370 24.37 -49.34 -45.73
C ILE A 370 25.19 -48.29 -44.99
#